data_AF-A0A3D3JDU7-F1
#
_entry.id   AF-A0A3D3JDU7-F1
#
_cell.length_a   1.000
_cell.length_b   1.000
_cell.length_c   1.000
_cell.angle_alpha   90.00
_cell.angle_beta   90.00
_cell.angle_gamma   90.00
#
_symmetry.space_group_name_H-M   'P 1'
#
loop_
_entity.id
_entity.type
_entity.pdbx_description
1 polymer ?
#
loop_
_entity_poly.entity_id
_entity_poly.type
_entity_poly.pdbx_seq_one_letter_code
_entity_poly.pdbx_strand_id
1 'polypeptide(L)'
;MRIPRPSAVALAIASAGAVVVLSSCTCKIKEEQLATIQRLRTEERQLTSDIEQAERNKSRISGELASRQGEVRQCNERKAFVQDKVNKWPNIWPADLQEPAPEPAPVETTPKKKR
;
A
#
# COMPACT_ATOMS: atom_id res chain seq x y z
N MET A 1 -45.65 -29.81 -57.62
CA MET A 1 -45.31 -30.33 -56.27
C MET A 1 -46.28 -29.73 -55.27
N ARG A 2 -47.19 -30.52 -54.68
CA ARG A 2 -48.14 -30.08 -53.65
C ARG A 2 -47.66 -30.63 -52.31
N ILE A 3 -47.31 -29.74 -51.38
CA ILE A 3 -46.89 -30.10 -50.03
C ILE A 3 -48.15 -30.47 -49.23
N PRO A 4 -48.24 -31.66 -48.61
CA PRO A 4 -49.40 -32.02 -47.79
C PRO A 4 -49.41 -31.16 -46.53
N ARG A 5 -50.52 -30.47 -46.28
CA ARG A 5 -50.74 -29.74 -45.04
C ARG A 5 -50.97 -30.75 -43.92
N PRO A 6 -50.11 -30.80 -42.88
CA PRO A 6 -50.37 -31.68 -41.75
C PRO A 6 -51.64 -31.21 -41.03
N SER A 7 -52.54 -32.16 -40.76
CA SER A 7 -53.80 -31.91 -40.04
C SER A 7 -53.50 -31.30 -38.68
N ALA A 8 -54.31 -30.31 -38.26
CA ALA A 8 -54.14 -29.57 -37.00
C ALA A 8 -54.02 -30.50 -35.76
N VAL A 9 -54.60 -31.69 -35.85
CA VAL A 9 -54.53 -32.74 -34.81
C VAL A 9 -53.10 -33.28 -34.64
N ALA A 10 -52.33 -33.44 -35.72
CA ALA A 10 -50.95 -33.93 -35.66
C ALA A 10 -50.01 -32.88 -35.02
N LEU A 11 -50.28 -31.59 -35.27
CA LEU A 11 -49.53 -30.49 -34.67
C LEU A 11 -49.81 -30.37 -33.16
N ALA A 12 -51.05 -30.63 -32.74
CA ALA A 12 -51.45 -30.60 -31.33
C ALA A 12 -50.86 -31.77 -30.51
N ILE A 13 -50.75 -32.97 -31.11
CA ILE A 13 -50.15 -34.13 -30.44
C ILE A 13 -48.62 -33.95 -30.30
N ALA A 14 -47.96 -33.42 -31.33
CA ALA A 14 -46.53 -33.14 -31.30
C ALA A 14 -46.16 -32.06 -30.27
N SER A 15 -46.97 -31.01 -30.11
CA SER A 15 -46.73 -29.96 -29.12
C SER A 15 -47.01 -30.42 -27.69
N ALA A 16 -48.03 -31.25 -27.46
CA ALA A 16 -48.33 -31.81 -26.15
C ALA A 16 -47.21 -32.74 -25.64
N GLY A 17 -46.62 -33.56 -26.52
CA GLY A 17 -45.48 -34.42 -26.15
C GLY A 17 -44.22 -33.64 -25.76
N ALA A 18 -43.94 -32.53 -26.43
CA ALA A 18 -42.78 -31.68 -26.12
C ALA A 18 -42.88 -31.02 -24.73
N VAL A 19 -44.08 -30.63 -24.30
CA VAL A 19 -44.29 -30.01 -22.97
C VAL A 19 -44.12 -31.04 -21.85
N VAL A 20 -44.53 -32.30 -22.05
CA VAL A 20 -44.33 -33.37 -21.05
C VAL A 20 -42.86 -33.78 -20.96
N VAL A 21 -42.13 -33.84 -22.08
CA VAL A 21 -40.67 -34.11 -22.05
C VAL A 21 -39.91 -32.95 -21.39
N LEU A 22 -40.28 -31.70 -21.68
CA LEU A 22 -39.69 -30.51 -21.04
C LEU A 22 -40.02 -30.42 -19.54
N SER A 23 -41.21 -30.86 -19.10
CA SER A 23 -41.56 -30.88 -17.67
C SER A 23 -40.92 -32.06 -16.92
N SER A 24 -40.72 -33.20 -17.59
CA SER A 24 -40.02 -34.37 -17.04
C SER A 24 -38.49 -34.22 -16.95
N CYS A 25 -37.92 -33.18 -17.58
CA CYS A 25 -36.55 -32.69 -17.38
C CYS A 25 -36.47 -31.54 -16.35
N THR A 26 -37.44 -31.41 -15.43
CA THR A 26 -37.20 -30.66 -14.19
C THR A 26 -36.16 -31.44 -13.39
N CYS A 27 -34.89 -31.10 -13.67
CA CYS A 27 -33.73 -31.52 -12.92
C CYS A 27 -33.96 -31.15 -11.46
N LYS A 28 -34.49 -32.09 -10.67
CA LYS A 28 -34.28 -32.10 -9.22
C LYS A 28 -32.79 -31.90 -9.06
N ILE A 29 -32.39 -30.73 -8.55
CA ILE A 29 -31.01 -30.50 -8.15
C ILE A 29 -30.68 -31.66 -7.22
N LYS A 30 -29.77 -32.52 -7.66
CA LYS A 30 -29.42 -33.70 -6.86
C LYS A 30 -28.76 -33.21 -5.58
N GLU A 31 -28.87 -33.94 -4.49
CA GLU A 31 -28.36 -33.47 -3.19
C GLU A 31 -26.86 -33.14 -3.24
N GLU A 32 -26.08 -33.83 -4.07
CA GLU A 32 -24.66 -33.50 -4.27
C GLU A 32 -24.45 -32.12 -4.90
N GLN A 33 -25.36 -31.68 -5.77
CA GLN A 33 -25.28 -30.36 -6.40
C GLN A 33 -25.67 -29.26 -5.41
N LEU A 34 -26.66 -29.49 -4.53
CA LEU A 34 -27.00 -28.56 -3.46
C LEU A 34 -25.85 -28.41 -2.45
N ALA A 35 -25.24 -29.53 -2.03
CA ALA A 35 -24.09 -29.52 -1.15
C ALA A 35 -22.92 -28.75 -1.77
N THR A 36 -22.67 -28.96 -3.06
CA THR A 36 -21.63 -28.23 -3.81
C THR A 36 -21.92 -26.73 -3.86
N ILE A 37 -23.16 -26.31 -4.15
CA ILE A 37 -23.55 -24.90 -4.17
C ILE A 37 -23.37 -24.25 -2.79
N GLN A 38 -23.76 -24.94 -1.72
CA GLN A 38 -23.57 -24.43 -0.35
C GLN A 38 -22.09 -24.25 -0.03
N ARG A 39 -21.25 -25.24 -0.37
CA ARG A 39 -19.81 -25.16 -0.20
C ARG A 39 -19.21 -23.98 -0.97
N LEU A 40 -19.56 -23.83 -2.25
CA LEU A 40 -19.08 -22.72 -3.07
C LEU A 40 -19.49 -21.36 -2.50
N ARG A 41 -20.71 -21.23 -1.97
CA ARG A 41 -21.15 -19.99 -1.29
C ARG A 41 -20.39 -19.71 -0.01
N THR A 42 -20.01 -20.74 0.76
CA THR A 42 -19.18 -20.55 1.95
C THR A 42 -17.75 -20.14 1.56
N GLU A 43 -17.18 -20.77 0.54
CA GLU A 43 -15.85 -20.43 0.01
C GLU A 43 -15.83 -19.01 -0.56
N GLU A 44 -16.88 -18.61 -1.30
CA GLU A 44 -17.03 -17.25 -1.82
C GLU A 44 -17.04 -16.21 -0.70
N ARG A 45 -17.86 -16.40 0.34
CA ARG A 45 -17.93 -15.48 1.49
C ARG A 45 -16.60 -15.40 2.23
N GLN A 46 -15.92 -16.53 2.39
CA GLN A 46 -14.61 -16.57 3.03
C GLN A 46 -13.58 -15.80 2.20
N LEU A 47 -13.51 -16.07 0.89
CA LEU A 47 -12.61 -15.36 -0.02
C LEU A 47 -12.90 -13.86 -0.06
N THR A 48 -14.17 -13.44 -0.07
CA THR A 48 -14.53 -12.01 0.00
C THR A 48 -14.02 -11.38 1.30
N SER A 49 -14.19 -12.06 2.44
CA SER A 49 -13.69 -11.57 3.73
C SER A 49 -12.16 -11.46 3.75
N ASP A 50 -11.47 -12.46 3.20
CA ASP A 50 -10.02 -12.50 3.09
C ASP A 50 -9.49 -11.37 2.18
N ILE A 51 -10.16 -11.11 1.05
CA ILE A 51 -9.84 -10.01 0.13
C ILE A 51 -9.97 -8.67 0.86
N GLU A 52 -11.10 -8.43 1.53
CA GLU A 52 -11.30 -7.18 2.26
C GLU A 52 -10.26 -6.99 3.37
N GLN A 53 -9.89 -8.08 4.07
CA GLN A 53 -8.84 -8.02 5.08
C GLN A 53 -7.47 -7.70 4.46
N ALA A 54 -7.14 -8.34 3.33
CA ALA A 54 -5.91 -8.07 2.60
C ALA A 54 -5.84 -6.62 2.09
N GLU A 55 -6.95 -6.06 1.60
CA GLU A 55 -7.03 -4.66 1.18
C GLU A 55 -6.84 -3.68 2.34
N ARG A 56 -7.49 -3.93 3.49
CA ARG A 56 -7.29 -3.16 4.72
C ARG A 56 -5.83 -3.18 5.17
N ASN A 57 -5.21 -4.36 5.17
CA ASN A 57 -3.80 -4.52 5.52
C ASN A 57 -2.87 -3.80 4.53
N LYS A 58 -3.14 -3.91 3.23
CA LYS A 58 -2.39 -3.21 2.18
C LYS A 58 -2.43 -1.70 2.39
N SER A 59 -3.63 -1.14 2.62
CA SER A 59 -3.80 0.29 2.89
C SER A 59 -3.00 0.72 4.12
N ARG A 60 -3.13 0.00 5.24
CA ARG A 60 -2.39 0.27 6.47
C ARG A 60 -0.86 0.23 6.25
N ILE A 61 -0.35 -0.84 5.66
CA ILE A 61 1.09 -1.01 5.42
C ILE A 61 1.61 0.08 4.49
N SER A 62 0.85 0.44 3.45
CA SER A 62 1.25 1.54 2.54
C SER A 62 1.33 2.89 3.26
N GLY A 63 0.42 3.18 4.19
CA GLY A 63 0.46 4.37 5.02
C GLY A 63 1.66 4.40 5.96
N GLU A 64 1.95 3.28 6.64
CA GLU A 64 3.13 3.13 7.50
C GLU A 64 4.42 3.32 6.69
N LEU A 65 4.51 2.72 5.50
CA LEU A 65 5.68 2.84 4.63
C LEU A 65 5.90 4.28 4.15
N ALA A 66 4.84 4.98 3.73
CA ALA A 66 4.93 6.39 3.35
C ALA A 66 5.39 7.28 4.52
N SER A 67 4.87 7.03 5.73
CA SER A 67 5.30 7.75 6.94
C SER A 67 6.79 7.51 7.24
N ARG A 68 7.25 6.26 7.20
CA ARG A 68 8.67 5.91 7.43
C ARG A 68 9.59 6.52 6.37
N GLN A 69 9.18 6.56 5.10
CA GLN A 69 9.95 7.24 4.06
C GLN A 69 10.06 8.75 4.34
N GLY A 70 8.98 9.38 4.82
CA GLY A 70 8.98 10.77 5.26
C GLY A 70 9.98 11.03 6.41
N GLU A 71 9.98 10.16 7.42
CA GLU A 71 10.93 10.23 8.54
C GLU A 71 12.39 10.10 8.08
N VAL A 72 12.69 9.14 7.20
CA VAL A 72 14.04 8.96 6.63
C VAL A 72 14.49 10.20 5.88
N ARG A 73 13.60 10.81 5.09
CA ARG A 73 13.91 12.05 4.37
C ARG A 73 14.25 13.19 5.35
N GLN A 74 13.42 13.41 6.37
CA GLN A 74 13.69 14.44 7.38
C GLN A 74 14.99 14.20 8.14
N CYS A 75 15.28 12.93 8.47
CA CYS A 75 16.53 12.55 9.11
C CYS A 75 17.74 12.92 8.24
N ASN A 76 17.68 12.59 6.95
CA ASN A 76 18.74 12.91 6.01
C ASN A 76 18.93 14.42 5.80
N GLU A 77 17.82 15.19 5.72
CA GLU A 77 17.87 16.66 5.62
C GLU A 77 18.55 17.27 6.86
N ARG A 78 18.18 16.83 8.06
CA ARG A 78 18.82 17.27 9.32
C ARG A 78 20.29 16.88 9.40
N LYS A 79 20.62 15.66 8.99
CA LYS A 79 22.02 15.19 8.93
C LYS A 79 22.85 16.04 7.99
N ALA A 80 22.34 16.33 6.79
CA ALA A 80 23.02 17.18 5.81
C ALA A 80 23.23 18.60 6.36
N PHE A 81 22.23 19.18 7.03
CA PHE A 81 22.36 20.47 7.70
C PHE A 81 23.47 20.48 8.75
N VAL A 82 23.51 19.49 9.64
CA VAL A 82 24.56 19.40 10.66
C VAL A 82 25.94 19.20 10.03
N GLN A 83 26.05 18.35 9.00
CA GLN A 83 27.31 18.16 8.29
C GLN A 83 27.79 19.45 7.61
N ASP A 84 26.90 20.22 6.99
CA ASP A 84 27.25 21.52 6.41
C ASP A 84 27.80 22.49 7.48
N LYS A 85 27.19 22.51 8.67
CA LYS A 85 27.68 23.34 9.79
C LYS A 85 29.01 22.86 10.34
N VAL A 86 29.20 21.55 10.51
CA VAL A 86 30.47 20.99 10.99
C VAL A 86 31.61 21.29 10.00
N ASN A 87 31.36 21.15 8.69
CA ASN A 87 32.36 21.42 7.67
C ASN A 87 32.77 22.90 7.60
N LYS A 88 31.90 23.82 8.03
CA LYS A 88 32.18 25.25 8.08
C LYS A 88 32.80 25.69 9.42
N TRP A 89 32.79 24.82 10.44
CA TRP A 89 33.41 25.09 11.74
C TRP A 89 34.94 25.05 11.63
N PRO A 90 35.70 25.97 12.27
CA PRO A 90 35.28 27.04 13.19
C PRO A 90 35.00 28.41 12.54
N ASN A 91 35.13 28.54 11.21
CA ASN A 91 35.00 29.81 10.46
C ASN A 91 33.58 30.40 10.39
N ILE A 92 32.65 29.95 11.24
CA ILE A 92 31.27 30.47 11.33
C ILE A 92 31.20 31.67 12.30
N TRP A 93 32.21 31.84 13.16
CA TRP A 93 32.27 32.94 14.12
C TRP A 93 32.97 34.16 13.51
N PRO A 94 32.46 35.39 13.65
CA PRO A 94 33.18 36.59 13.27
C PRO A 94 34.53 36.63 14.01
N ALA A 95 35.61 36.89 13.28
CA ALA A 95 36.96 37.02 13.85
C ALA A 95 37.03 38.10 14.94
N ASP A 96 36.10 39.06 14.89
CA ASP A 96 35.96 40.19 15.80
C ASP A 96 35.57 39.79 17.24
N LEU A 97 35.12 38.54 17.46
CA LEU A 97 34.78 37.99 18.77
C LEU A 97 35.85 37.04 19.33
N GLN A 98 36.94 36.80 18.61
CA GLN A 98 38.14 36.22 19.21
C GLN A 98 38.77 37.29 20.09
N GLU A 99 38.65 37.13 21.41
CA GLU A 99 39.43 37.89 22.38
C GLU A 99 40.88 37.92 21.88
N PRO A 100 41.48 39.10 21.68
CA PRO A 100 42.87 39.18 21.27
C PRO A 100 43.67 38.41 22.33
N ALA A 101 44.43 37.40 21.88
CA ALA A 101 45.31 36.65 22.76
C ALA A 101 46.11 37.65 23.59
N PRO A 102 46.15 37.53 24.93
CA PRO A 102 46.76 38.54 25.78
C PRO A 102 48.19 38.79 25.30
N GLU A 103 48.49 40.03 24.94
CA GLU A 103 49.86 40.43 24.59
C GLU A 103 50.77 40.05 25.75
N PRO A 104 51.91 39.37 25.50
CA PRO A 104 52.84 39.05 26.56
C PRO A 104 53.30 40.36 27.21
N ALA A 105 53.12 40.44 28.54
CA ALA A 105 53.43 41.62 29.32
C ALA A 105 54.85 42.15 29.02
N PRO A 106 55.06 43.47 28.94
CA PRO A 106 56.37 44.05 28.67
C PRO A 106 57.38 43.60 29.72
N VAL A 107 58.51 43.04 29.27
CA VAL A 107 59.63 42.68 30.14
C VAL A 107 60.14 43.96 30.81
N GLU A 108 59.92 44.11 32.12
CA GLU A 108 60.49 45.19 32.92
C GLU A 108 62.03 45.12 32.81
N THR A 109 62.60 46.15 32.18
CA THR A 109 64.05 46.32 32.14
C THR A 109 64.51 46.90 33.48
N THR A 110 65.12 46.07 34.32
CA THR A 110 65.78 46.53 35.55
C THR A 110 66.86 47.57 35.23
N PRO A 111 66.89 48.73 35.91
CA PRO A 111 67.90 49.76 35.62
C PRO A 111 69.28 49.31 36.10
N LYS A 112 70.27 49.40 35.21
CA LYS A 112 71.70 49.21 35.53
C LYS A 112 72.14 50.24 36.59
N LYS A 113 72.53 49.73 37.76
CA LYS A 113 73.20 50.48 38.83
C LYS A 113 74.53 51.02 38.31
N LYS A 114 74.63 52.36 38.16
CA LYS A 114 75.88 53.05 37.85
C LYS A 114 76.82 53.01 39.07
N ARG A 115 78.08 52.81 38.75
CA ARG A 115 79.27 52.70 39.59
C ARG A 115 79.61 54.02 40.28
#